data_AF-A0A933KMB1-F1
#
_entry.id   AF-A0A933KMB1-F1
#
_cell.length_a   1.000
_cell.length_b   1.000
_cell.length_c   1.000
_cell.angle_alpha   90.00
_cell.angle_beta   90.00
_cell.angle_gamma   90.00
#
_symmetry.space_group_name_H-M   'P 1'
#
loop_
_entity.id
_entity.type
_entity.pdbx_description
1 polymer ?
#
loop_
_entity_poly.entity_id
_entity_poly.type
_entity_poly.pdbx_seq_one_letter_code
_entity_poly.pdbx_strand_id
1 'polypeptide(L)'
;MADKPAGWFNDPYGRFQKRYFDGSNWTAQVETGGEQQVDPLGDSSVIPIAIPPTAFPSSGKAARVVGFLDSVGADSRERPRPSAGAALSGLGGAVIAGGVLAVALGDDPSRGQVIVVSLMILAAAWTLRMFLKPTEVQAAAVGMAVVAIPTFAAAVSVNDGTSGFWTGLLLAALFIAAWALPGFKSRNLLLGLGALALVGAFGSLTSTDGGDLERCDQYLEDGDFDSFDAQCQDVYADPATVFLPGPFTDNAGDQGAVYLFGGALYLGLTWWLDRRGHRGTGTAIGAAGLVSALIGTSMLASKFDDTWAPILVLSVGLLISVVGSHGERRATTWWGAALAAIGVVWFVADQWEPETTTAVGGVAIVAGAALTLIPRLAMPIRMALKQRKSS
;
A
#
# COMPACT_ATOMS: atom_id res chain seq x y z
N MET A 1 -16.10 48.53 -30.81
CA MET A 1 -16.37 48.03 -29.45
C MET A 1 -16.68 49.26 -28.62
N ALA A 2 -17.81 49.30 -27.92
CA ALA A 2 -18.16 50.45 -27.10
C ALA A 2 -17.28 50.42 -25.84
N ASP A 3 -16.42 51.42 -25.66
CA ASP A 3 -15.61 51.57 -24.46
C ASP A 3 -16.53 51.76 -23.26
N LYS A 4 -16.47 50.82 -22.32
CA LYS A 4 -17.21 50.92 -21.07
C LYS A 4 -16.57 52.06 -20.25
N PRO A 5 -17.32 53.09 -19.81
CA PRO A 5 -16.74 54.14 -18.99
C PRO A 5 -16.32 53.59 -17.63
N ALA A 6 -15.34 54.23 -17.00
CA ALA A 6 -14.88 53.86 -15.66
C ALA A 6 -16.04 53.97 -14.66
N GLY A 7 -16.22 52.97 -13.80
CA GLY A 7 -17.34 52.92 -12.86
C GLY A 7 -17.54 51.58 -12.16
N TRP A 8 -18.52 51.54 -11.27
CA TRP A 8 -18.91 50.34 -10.53
C TRP A 8 -19.92 49.51 -11.32
N PHE A 9 -19.60 48.25 -11.56
CA PHE A 9 -20.45 47.31 -12.29
C PHE A 9 -20.51 45.97 -11.56
N ASN A 10 -21.48 45.12 -11.90
CA ASN A 10 -21.55 43.76 -11.35
C ASN A 10 -20.22 43.02 -11.56
N ASP A 11 -19.73 42.36 -10.50
CA ASP A 11 -18.44 41.67 -10.53
C ASP A 11 -18.47 40.53 -11.57
N PRO A 12 -17.65 40.59 -12.64
CA PRO A 12 -17.61 39.52 -13.65
C PRO A 12 -17.13 38.17 -13.07
N TYR A 13 -16.44 38.19 -11.92
CA TYR A 13 -15.97 36.98 -11.25
C TYR A 13 -17.00 36.40 -10.28
N GLY A 14 -18.10 37.11 -10.01
CA GLY A 14 -19.17 36.67 -9.10
C GLY A 14 -18.73 36.50 -7.64
N ARG A 15 -17.61 37.13 -7.22
CA ARG A 15 -17.10 37.04 -5.85
C ARG A 15 -17.71 38.13 -4.95
N PHE A 16 -18.01 39.30 -5.52
CA PHE A 16 -18.59 40.46 -4.82
C PHE A 16 -19.80 41.01 -5.57
N GLN A 17 -20.55 41.94 -4.96
CA GLN A 17 -21.74 42.50 -5.62
C GLN A 17 -21.35 43.41 -6.79
N LYS A 18 -20.35 44.28 -6.60
CA LYS A 18 -19.80 45.14 -7.64
C LYS A 18 -18.27 45.15 -7.63
N ARG A 19 -17.67 45.44 -8.79
CA ARG A 19 -16.24 45.69 -8.99
C ARG A 19 -16.05 46.98 -9.78
N TYR A 20 -15.00 47.72 -9.47
CA TYR A 20 -14.67 48.93 -10.20
C TYR A 20 -13.92 48.59 -11.49
N PHE A 21 -14.44 49.08 -12.61
CA PHE A 21 -13.78 49.08 -13.92
C PHE A 21 -13.14 50.44 -14.14
N ASP A 22 -11.85 50.50 -14.49
CA ASP A 22 -11.12 51.77 -14.64
C ASP A 22 -11.23 52.39 -16.04
N GLY A 23 -12.01 51.78 -16.94
CA GLY A 23 -12.14 52.17 -18.35
C GLY A 23 -11.32 51.30 -19.30
N SER A 24 -10.40 50.48 -18.78
CA SER A 24 -9.62 49.51 -19.57
C SER A 24 -9.63 48.11 -18.96
N ASN A 25 -9.53 48.00 -17.63
CA ASN A 25 -9.43 46.75 -16.89
C ASN A 25 -10.34 46.74 -15.65
N TRP A 26 -10.66 45.53 -15.20
CA TRP A 26 -11.28 45.31 -13.89
C TRP A 26 -10.23 45.42 -12.80
N THR A 27 -10.49 46.24 -11.79
CA THR A 27 -9.54 46.48 -10.70
C THR A 27 -9.79 45.53 -9.51
N ALA A 28 -8.89 45.56 -8.52
CA ALA A 28 -9.08 44.86 -7.26
C ALA A 28 -10.13 45.53 -6.34
N GLN A 29 -10.65 46.70 -6.68
CA GLN A 29 -11.64 47.40 -5.84
C GLN A 29 -13.03 46.81 -6.02
N VAL A 30 -13.64 46.37 -4.93
CA VAL A 30 -14.94 45.69 -4.91
C VAL A 30 -15.85 46.29 -3.85
N GLU A 31 -17.17 46.16 -4.04
CA GLU A 31 -18.21 46.66 -3.14
C GLU A 31 -19.21 45.54 -2.82
N THR A 32 -19.53 45.35 -1.54
CA THR A 32 -20.61 44.46 -1.08
C THR A 32 -21.40 45.18 0.01
N GLY A 33 -22.73 45.29 -0.17
CA GLY A 33 -23.60 45.94 0.82
C GLY A 33 -23.33 47.44 1.00
N GLY A 34 -22.70 48.10 0.01
CA GLY A 34 -22.30 49.50 0.08
C GLY A 34 -20.92 49.74 0.69
N GLU A 35 -20.24 48.72 1.22
CA GLU A 35 -18.88 48.83 1.75
C GLU A 35 -17.85 48.49 0.68
N GLN A 36 -16.88 49.39 0.49
CA GLN A 36 -15.75 49.18 -0.43
C GLN A 36 -14.61 48.45 0.25
N GLN A 37 -14.03 47.49 -0.45
CA GLN A 37 -12.90 46.69 0.01
C GLN A 37 -11.99 46.33 -1.18
N VAL A 38 -10.84 45.74 -0.89
CA VAL A 38 -9.89 45.26 -1.89
C VAL A 38 -9.96 43.74 -1.96
N ASP A 39 -10.24 43.21 -3.13
CA ASP A 39 -10.22 41.77 -3.41
C ASP A 39 -8.78 41.24 -3.31
N PRO A 40 -8.47 40.33 -2.36
CA PRO A 40 -7.14 39.76 -2.21
C PRO A 40 -6.66 38.98 -3.44
N LEU A 41 -7.59 38.53 -4.30
CA LEU A 41 -7.29 37.76 -5.51
C LEU A 41 -7.20 38.63 -6.76
N GLY A 42 -7.39 39.95 -6.63
CA GLY A 42 -7.25 40.91 -7.72
C GLY A 42 -8.13 40.58 -8.93
N ASP A 43 -7.50 40.54 -10.11
CA ASP A 43 -8.11 40.25 -11.41
C ASP A 43 -8.16 38.75 -11.76
N SER A 44 -7.75 37.86 -10.83
CA SER A 44 -7.80 36.42 -11.06
C SER A 44 -9.23 35.93 -11.25
N SER A 45 -9.49 35.17 -12.32
CA SER A 45 -10.80 34.54 -12.59
C SER A 45 -11.06 33.27 -11.76
N VAL A 46 -10.15 32.90 -10.85
CA VAL A 46 -10.31 31.73 -9.99
C VAL A 46 -11.30 32.08 -8.89
N ILE A 47 -12.48 31.45 -8.92
CA ILE A 47 -13.39 31.39 -7.78
C ILE A 47 -12.84 30.30 -6.86
N PRO A 48 -12.30 30.61 -5.67
CA PRO A 48 -12.04 29.59 -4.69
C PRO A 48 -13.41 29.05 -4.28
N ILE A 49 -13.74 27.86 -4.75
CA ILE A 49 -14.85 27.11 -4.18
C ILE A 49 -14.38 26.72 -2.76
N ALA A 50 -14.53 27.63 -1.81
CA ALA A 50 -14.58 27.29 -0.41
C ALA A 50 -15.94 26.64 -0.20
N ILE A 51 -16.08 25.36 -0.58
CA ILE A 51 -17.21 24.56 -0.09
C ILE A 51 -17.05 24.56 1.44
N PRO A 52 -17.96 25.20 2.20
CA PRO A 52 -17.88 25.13 3.65
C PRO A 52 -17.97 23.64 4.03
N PRO A 53 -17.24 23.19 5.06
CA PRO A 53 -17.29 21.79 5.50
C PRO A 53 -18.71 21.27 5.76
N THR A 54 -19.66 22.18 6.01
CA THR A 54 -21.09 21.95 6.23
C THR A 54 -21.90 21.65 4.97
N ALA A 55 -21.39 21.90 3.75
CA ALA A 55 -22.13 21.62 2.51
C ALA A 55 -22.15 20.14 2.12
N PHE A 56 -21.32 19.31 2.77
CA PHE A 56 -21.43 17.87 2.68
C PHE A 56 -22.27 17.37 3.87
N PRO A 57 -23.52 16.91 3.68
CA PRO A 57 -24.26 16.24 4.74
C PRO A 57 -23.47 15.00 5.17
N SER A 58 -22.76 15.12 6.29
CA SER A 58 -21.85 14.09 6.80
C SER A 58 -22.61 13.10 7.70
N SER A 59 -23.75 12.58 7.24
CA SER A 59 -24.56 11.61 8.00
C SER A 59 -24.39 10.17 7.51
N GLY A 60 -23.40 9.88 6.65
CA GLY A 60 -23.08 8.53 6.18
C GLY A 60 -21.96 7.83 6.97
N LYS A 61 -21.87 6.49 6.90
CA LYS A 61 -20.76 5.70 7.49
C LYS A 61 -19.38 6.22 7.05
N ALA A 62 -19.26 6.66 5.79
CA ALA A 62 -18.04 7.26 5.26
C ALA A 62 -17.63 8.57 5.96
N ALA A 63 -18.57 9.33 6.52
CA ALA A 63 -18.28 10.53 7.31
C ALA A 63 -17.72 10.17 8.69
N ARG A 64 -18.18 9.08 9.31
CA ARG A 64 -17.61 8.59 10.58
C ARG A 64 -16.18 8.11 10.41
N VAL A 65 -15.86 7.42 9.31
CA VAL A 65 -14.50 6.98 9.00
C VAL A 65 -13.55 8.16 8.81
N VAL A 66 -13.97 9.18 8.04
CA VAL A 66 -13.17 10.41 7.86
C VAL A 66 -13.02 11.18 9.17
N GLY A 67 -14.11 11.36 9.93
CA GLY A 67 -14.06 12.01 11.23
C GLY A 67 -13.15 11.28 12.23
N PHE A 68 -13.12 9.94 12.19
CA PHE A 68 -12.14 9.18 12.94
C PHE A 68 -10.72 9.43 12.45
N LEU A 69 -10.43 9.37 11.14
CA LEU A 69 -9.09 9.66 10.59
C LEU A 69 -8.60 11.08 10.91
N ASP A 70 -9.50 12.05 10.98
CA ASP A 70 -9.21 13.40 11.44
C ASP A 70 -8.85 13.43 12.93
N SER A 71 -9.52 12.61 13.75
CA SER A 71 -9.16 12.42 15.16
C SER A 71 -7.81 11.71 15.36
N VAL A 72 -7.31 10.97 14.36
CA VAL A 72 -6.06 10.22 14.44
C VAL A 72 -4.83 11.14 14.47
N GLY A 73 -4.90 12.35 13.92
CA GLY A 73 -3.83 13.37 14.00
C GLY A 73 -3.15 13.67 12.67
N ALA A 74 -2.18 14.59 12.68
CA ALA A 74 -1.57 15.16 11.47
C ALA A 74 -0.87 14.12 10.56
N ASP A 75 -0.31 13.05 11.12
CA ASP A 75 0.33 11.98 10.33
C ASP A 75 -0.66 11.20 9.43
N SER A 76 -1.98 11.30 9.65
CA SER A 76 -2.96 10.70 8.74
C SER A 76 -3.02 11.45 7.41
N ARG A 77 -2.80 12.77 7.46
CA ARG A 77 -2.86 13.68 6.32
C ARG A 77 -1.50 13.85 5.65
N GLU A 78 -0.45 14.05 6.44
CA GLU A 78 0.87 14.38 5.94
C GLU A 78 1.75 13.15 5.66
N ARG A 79 2.64 13.27 4.69
CA ARG A 79 3.68 12.27 4.42
C ARG A 79 4.87 12.59 5.34
N PRO A 80 5.26 11.69 6.25
CA PRO A 80 6.47 11.88 7.04
C PRO A 80 7.66 12.11 6.10
N ARG A 81 8.52 13.07 6.44
CA ARG A 81 9.74 13.31 5.66
C ARG A 81 10.65 12.08 5.79
N PRO A 82 11.21 11.58 4.68
CA PRO A 82 12.17 10.48 4.75
C PRO A 82 13.38 10.93 5.57
N SER A 83 13.73 10.14 6.59
CA SER A 83 14.96 10.35 7.37
C SER A 83 15.66 9.02 7.56
N ALA A 84 16.93 8.97 7.13
CA ALA A 84 17.75 7.77 7.26
C ALA A 84 17.95 7.41 8.74
N GLY A 85 18.11 8.41 9.61
CA GLY A 85 18.23 8.23 11.06
C GLY A 85 17.02 7.50 11.65
N ALA A 86 15.79 7.97 11.42
CA ALA A 86 14.61 7.30 11.93
C ALA A 86 14.41 5.89 11.33
N ALA A 87 14.73 5.70 10.05
CA ALA A 87 14.65 4.38 9.42
C ALA A 87 15.64 3.39 10.06
N LEU A 88 16.90 3.78 10.21
CA LEU A 88 17.94 2.96 10.85
C LEU A 88 17.63 2.71 12.33
N SER A 89 17.14 3.71 13.07
CA SER A 89 16.71 3.52 14.46
C SER A 89 15.52 2.58 14.57
N GLY A 90 14.55 2.66 13.65
CA GLY A 90 13.45 1.70 13.56
C GLY A 90 13.94 0.26 13.36
N LEU A 91 14.85 0.05 12.41
CA LEU A 91 15.49 -1.25 12.21
C LEU A 91 16.29 -1.69 13.45
N GLY A 92 17.04 -0.78 14.07
CA GLY A 92 17.77 -1.03 15.31
C GLY A 92 16.85 -1.49 16.44
N GLY A 93 15.68 -0.87 16.59
CA GLY A 93 14.67 -1.30 17.56
C GLY A 93 14.12 -2.70 17.29
N ALA A 94 13.90 -3.05 16.02
CA ALA A 94 13.50 -4.42 15.63
C ALA A 94 14.60 -5.45 15.94
N VAL A 95 15.86 -5.13 15.62
CA VAL A 95 17.02 -5.99 15.93
C VAL A 95 17.18 -6.17 17.43
N ILE A 96 17.02 -5.10 18.23
CA ILE A 96 17.06 -5.17 19.69
C ILE A 96 15.94 -6.09 20.21
N ALA A 97 14.71 -5.94 19.73
CA ALA A 97 13.61 -6.81 20.14
C ALA A 97 13.88 -8.28 19.79
N GLY A 98 14.39 -8.55 18.58
CA GLY A 98 14.79 -9.90 18.17
C GLY A 98 15.91 -10.47 19.05
N GLY A 99 16.93 -9.68 19.38
CA GLY A 99 18.01 -10.08 20.28
C GLY A 99 17.52 -10.35 21.71
N VAL A 100 16.61 -9.53 22.24
CA VAL A 100 15.99 -9.76 23.55
C VAL A 100 15.18 -11.03 23.55
N LEU A 101 14.40 -11.30 22.49
CA LEU A 101 13.67 -12.56 22.34
C LEU A 101 14.64 -13.74 22.33
N ALA A 102 15.67 -13.71 21.48
CA ALA A 102 16.65 -14.80 21.38
C ALA A 102 17.32 -15.11 22.74
N VAL A 103 17.77 -14.07 23.46
CA VAL A 103 18.45 -14.24 24.75
C VAL A 103 17.48 -14.69 25.86
N ALA A 104 16.27 -14.14 25.90
CA ALA A 104 15.32 -14.43 26.98
C ALA A 104 14.58 -15.75 26.81
N LEU A 105 14.46 -16.25 25.58
CA LEU A 105 13.70 -17.46 25.27
C LEU A 105 14.59 -18.72 25.24
N GLY A 106 15.86 -18.60 24.85
CA GLY A 106 16.74 -19.76 24.71
C GLY A 106 16.23 -20.75 23.65
N ASP A 107 16.67 -22.01 23.74
CA ASP A 107 16.42 -23.02 22.70
C ASP A 107 15.02 -23.65 22.79
N ASP A 108 14.49 -23.84 24.01
CA ASP A 108 13.20 -24.50 24.25
C ASP A 108 12.24 -23.62 25.09
N PRO A 109 11.76 -22.48 24.55
CA PRO A 109 10.89 -21.60 25.30
C PRO A 109 9.49 -22.18 25.50
N SER A 110 9.00 -22.15 26.73
CA SER A 110 7.59 -22.38 27.00
C SER A 110 6.73 -21.25 26.41
N ARG A 111 5.51 -21.57 25.98
CA ARG A 111 4.57 -20.57 25.42
C ARG A 111 4.31 -19.40 26.37
N GLY A 112 4.24 -19.67 27.67
CA GLY A 112 4.12 -18.62 28.69
C GLY A 112 5.30 -17.66 28.70
N GLN A 113 6.54 -18.15 28.53
CA GLN A 113 7.72 -17.29 28.42
C GLN A 113 7.66 -16.42 27.16
N VAL A 114 7.28 -16.96 26.01
CA VAL A 114 7.16 -16.18 24.76
C VAL A 114 6.14 -15.05 24.91
N ILE A 115 4.99 -15.34 25.52
CA ILE A 115 3.95 -14.34 25.81
C ILE A 115 4.47 -13.25 26.72
N VAL A 116 5.10 -13.62 27.85
CA VAL A 116 5.59 -12.66 28.85
C VAL A 116 6.70 -11.78 28.27
N VAL A 117 7.68 -12.35 27.57
CA VAL A 117 8.78 -11.58 26.97
C VAL A 117 8.25 -10.63 25.89
N SER A 118 7.32 -11.08 25.04
CA SER A 118 6.73 -10.22 24.02
C SER A 118 5.94 -9.05 24.64
N LEU A 119 5.19 -9.29 25.71
CA LEU A 119 4.49 -8.24 26.46
C LEU A 119 5.45 -7.25 27.13
N MET A 120 6.58 -7.72 27.67
CA MET A 120 7.61 -6.85 28.23
C MET A 120 8.20 -5.93 27.16
N ILE A 121 8.49 -6.45 25.95
CA ILE A 121 8.98 -5.65 24.83
C ILE A 121 7.92 -4.62 24.39
N LEU A 122 6.64 -5.00 24.32
CA LEU A 122 5.55 -4.08 23.98
C LEU A 122 5.36 -2.99 25.04
N ALA A 123 5.43 -3.33 26.32
CA ALA A 123 5.37 -2.38 27.42
C ALA A 123 6.55 -1.40 27.38
N ALA A 124 7.75 -1.89 27.12
CA ALA A 124 8.93 -1.05 26.94
C ALA A 124 8.77 -0.10 25.74
N ALA A 125 8.35 -0.61 24.58
CA ALA A 125 8.12 0.18 23.38
C ALA A 125 7.04 1.26 23.61
N TRP A 126 5.93 0.92 24.27
CA TRP A 126 4.89 1.87 24.63
C TRP A 126 5.41 2.96 25.58
N THR A 127 6.18 2.57 26.59
CA THR A 127 6.77 3.49 27.58
C THR A 127 7.75 4.45 26.91
N LEU A 128 8.70 3.94 26.11
CA LEU A 128 9.64 4.76 25.34
C LEU A 128 8.88 5.79 24.51
N ARG A 129 7.76 5.40 23.90
CA ARG A 129 6.99 6.28 23.04
C ARG A 129 6.17 7.33 23.80
N MET A 130 5.66 6.99 24.98
CA MET A 130 4.86 7.92 25.78
C MET A 130 5.73 9.00 26.44
N PHE A 131 6.94 8.64 26.88
CA PHE A 131 7.78 9.51 27.68
C PHE A 131 8.95 10.15 26.91
N LEU A 132 9.44 9.50 25.85
CA LEU A 132 10.58 10.01 25.07
C LEU A 132 10.12 10.63 23.75
N LYS A 133 10.51 11.90 23.56
CA LYS A 133 10.17 12.70 22.38
C LYS A 133 11.18 12.64 21.21
N PRO A 134 12.45 12.21 21.36
CA PRO A 134 13.35 12.09 20.21
C PRO A 134 12.79 11.17 19.12
N THR A 135 12.88 11.61 17.86
CA THR A 135 12.30 10.93 16.69
C THR A 135 12.87 9.53 16.48
N GLU A 136 14.16 9.38 16.73
CA GLU A 136 14.94 8.14 16.60
C GLU A 136 14.47 7.10 17.62
N VAL A 137 14.27 7.52 18.87
CA VAL A 137 13.79 6.65 19.95
C VAL A 137 12.35 6.21 19.69
N GLN A 138 11.50 7.13 19.21
CA GLN A 138 10.13 6.78 18.82
C GLN A 138 10.09 5.81 17.64
N ALA A 139 10.99 5.94 16.67
CA ALA A 139 11.10 5.02 15.55
C ALA A 139 11.58 3.63 16.02
N ALA A 140 12.59 3.58 16.89
CA ALA A 140 13.06 2.33 17.49
C ALA A 140 11.94 1.61 18.26
N ALA A 141 11.13 2.34 19.04
CA ALA A 141 9.97 1.77 19.71
C ALA A 141 8.94 1.17 18.74
N VAL A 142 8.73 1.77 17.56
CA VAL A 142 7.88 1.16 16.52
C VAL A 142 8.51 -0.13 15.99
N GLY A 143 9.82 -0.15 15.74
CA GLY A 143 10.54 -1.37 15.35
C GLY A 143 10.39 -2.51 16.35
N MET A 144 10.50 -2.20 17.65
CA MET A 144 10.27 -3.20 18.71
C MET A 144 8.85 -3.77 18.66
N ALA A 145 7.84 -2.93 18.45
CA ALA A 145 6.45 -3.36 18.32
C ALA A 145 6.22 -4.21 17.05
N VAL A 146 6.88 -3.89 15.93
CA VAL A 146 6.79 -4.68 14.69
C VAL A 146 7.26 -6.12 14.88
N VAL A 147 8.22 -6.36 15.77
CA VAL A 147 8.69 -7.71 16.10
C VAL A 147 7.84 -8.37 17.18
N ALA A 148 7.57 -7.66 18.28
CA ALA A 148 6.89 -8.25 19.43
C ALA A 148 5.41 -8.57 19.18
N ILE A 149 4.70 -7.82 18.31
CA ILE A 149 3.29 -8.09 18.00
C ILE A 149 3.13 -9.46 17.30
N PRO A 150 3.83 -9.77 16.19
CA PRO A 150 3.80 -11.11 15.58
C PRO A 150 4.16 -12.22 16.54
N THR A 151 5.23 -12.05 17.32
CA THR A 151 5.67 -13.08 18.28
C THR A 151 4.62 -13.35 19.36
N PHE A 152 4.00 -12.29 19.90
CA PHE A 152 2.89 -12.43 20.84
C PHE A 152 1.68 -13.11 20.19
N ALA A 153 1.29 -12.66 18.99
CA ALA A 153 0.13 -13.21 18.29
C ALA A 153 0.31 -14.73 18.08
N ALA A 154 1.47 -15.14 17.54
CA ALA A 154 1.79 -16.54 17.32
C ALA A 154 1.79 -17.36 18.63
N ALA A 155 2.40 -16.85 19.70
CA ALA A 155 2.44 -17.57 20.98
C ALA A 155 1.05 -17.82 21.58
N VAL A 156 0.14 -16.86 21.43
CA VAL A 156 -1.24 -16.93 21.94
C VAL A 156 -2.12 -17.82 21.07
N SER A 157 -1.99 -17.73 19.74
CA SER A 157 -2.91 -18.41 18.83
C SER A 157 -2.46 -19.81 18.43
N VAL A 158 -1.16 -20.11 18.36
CA VAL A 158 -0.68 -21.42 17.91
C VAL A 158 -0.92 -22.48 18.99
N ASN A 159 -1.95 -23.30 18.79
CA ASN A 159 -2.23 -24.54 19.51
C ASN A 159 -2.50 -25.65 18.48
N ASP A 160 -2.44 -26.91 18.91
CA ASP A 160 -2.85 -28.07 18.12
C ASP A 160 -4.23 -27.83 17.48
N GLY A 161 -4.29 -27.77 16.15
CA GLY A 161 -5.52 -27.55 15.38
C GLY A 161 -5.95 -26.08 15.17
N THR A 162 -5.14 -25.08 15.54
CA THR A 162 -5.49 -23.67 15.24
C THR A 162 -5.09 -23.30 13.81
N SER A 163 -6.07 -22.88 12.99
CA SER A 163 -5.80 -22.47 11.61
C SER A 163 -5.02 -21.15 11.53
N GLY A 164 -4.18 -21.01 10.50
CA GLY A 164 -3.43 -19.78 10.21
C GLY A 164 -4.32 -18.53 10.13
N PHE A 165 -5.61 -18.72 9.83
CA PHE A 165 -6.60 -17.64 9.75
C PHE A 165 -6.75 -16.91 11.09
N TRP A 166 -6.89 -17.62 12.19
CA TRP A 166 -7.09 -17.01 13.50
C TRP A 166 -5.84 -16.28 13.98
N THR A 167 -4.65 -16.84 13.72
CA THR A 167 -3.37 -16.18 13.97
C THR A 167 -3.25 -14.89 13.16
N GLY A 168 -3.57 -14.94 11.87
CA GLY A 168 -3.54 -13.76 10.99
C GLY A 168 -4.55 -12.68 11.40
N LEU A 169 -5.76 -13.07 11.82
CA LEU A 169 -6.78 -12.12 12.30
C LEU A 169 -6.36 -11.46 13.60
N LEU A 170 -5.84 -12.25 14.56
CA LEU A 170 -5.29 -11.71 15.81
C LEU A 170 -4.14 -10.73 15.52
N LEU A 171 -3.23 -11.09 14.63
CA LEU A 171 -2.12 -10.25 14.21
C LEU A 171 -2.61 -8.92 13.59
N ALA A 172 -3.56 -9.00 12.66
CA ALA A 172 -4.18 -7.82 12.05
C ALA A 172 -4.85 -6.93 13.09
N ALA A 173 -5.61 -7.52 14.01
CA ALA A 173 -6.30 -6.81 15.08
C ALA A 173 -5.31 -6.10 16.02
N LEU A 174 -4.21 -6.75 16.40
CA LEU A 174 -3.18 -6.17 17.26
C LEU A 174 -2.46 -5.00 16.60
N PHE A 175 -2.11 -5.10 15.31
CA PHE A 175 -1.50 -4.00 14.58
C PHE A 175 -2.45 -2.80 14.41
N ILE A 176 -3.73 -3.05 14.10
CA ILE A 176 -4.75 -2.00 14.00
C ILE A 176 -5.01 -1.37 15.37
N ALA A 177 -5.08 -2.16 16.43
CA ALA A 177 -5.23 -1.68 17.80
C ALA A 177 -4.02 -0.82 18.20
N ALA A 178 -2.80 -1.28 17.94
CA ALA A 178 -1.59 -0.49 18.18
C ALA A 178 -1.64 0.83 17.41
N TRP A 179 -2.05 0.83 16.14
CA TRP A 179 -2.22 2.07 15.38
C TRP A 179 -3.29 3.03 15.97
N ALA A 180 -4.29 2.52 16.68
CA ALA A 180 -5.34 3.33 17.31
C ALA A 180 -5.00 3.79 18.75
N LEU A 181 -4.13 3.08 19.46
CA LEU A 181 -3.82 3.33 20.87
C LEU A 181 -2.96 4.59 21.11
N PRO A 182 -3.17 5.31 22.23
CA PRO A 182 -2.30 6.42 22.63
C PRO A 182 -0.86 5.91 22.85
N GLY A 183 0.11 6.74 22.47
CA GLY A 183 1.47 6.29 22.23
C GLY A 183 1.60 5.99 20.74
N PHE A 184 1.05 4.86 20.26
CA PHE A 184 1.26 4.36 18.89
C PHE A 184 0.47 5.04 17.77
N LYS A 185 -0.51 5.85 18.15
CA LYS A 185 -1.43 6.60 17.29
C LYS A 185 -0.75 7.16 16.04
N SER A 186 -1.46 7.04 14.92
CA SER A 186 -1.13 7.64 13.61
C SER A 186 0.13 7.12 12.90
N ARG A 187 0.80 6.07 13.40
CA ARG A 187 1.91 5.45 12.63
C ARG A 187 1.39 4.52 11.57
N ASN A 188 1.26 5.08 10.38
CA ASN A 188 0.73 4.39 9.22
C ASN A 188 1.45 3.05 8.92
N LEU A 189 2.73 2.86 9.29
CA LEU A 189 3.41 1.56 9.15
C LEU A 189 2.63 0.40 9.82
N LEU A 190 2.15 0.60 11.06
CA LEU A 190 1.40 -0.43 11.79
C LEU A 190 0.06 -0.72 11.10
N LEU A 191 -0.60 0.31 10.56
CA LEU A 191 -1.83 0.13 9.77
C LEU A 191 -1.55 -0.68 8.49
N GLY A 192 -0.44 -0.41 7.80
CA GLY A 192 -0.03 -1.16 6.62
C GLY A 192 0.24 -2.64 6.93
N LEU A 193 0.96 -2.92 8.02
CA LEU A 193 1.21 -4.28 8.49
C LEU A 193 -0.07 -4.99 8.93
N GLY A 194 -0.99 -4.28 9.60
CA GLY A 194 -2.31 -4.81 9.96
C GLY A 194 -3.16 -5.14 8.73
N ALA A 195 -3.13 -4.30 7.70
CA ALA A 195 -3.79 -4.56 6.42
C ALA A 195 -3.17 -5.78 5.70
N LEU A 196 -1.83 -5.88 5.67
CA LEU A 196 -1.14 -7.03 5.11
C LEU A 196 -1.52 -8.33 5.84
N ALA A 197 -1.46 -8.32 7.17
CA ALA A 197 -1.83 -9.45 8.01
C ALA A 197 -3.30 -9.87 7.80
N LEU A 198 -4.19 -8.90 7.56
CA LEU A 198 -5.59 -9.17 7.27
C LEU A 198 -5.75 -9.94 5.96
N VAL A 199 -5.07 -9.52 4.88
CA VAL A 199 -5.09 -10.26 3.61
C VAL A 199 -4.48 -11.65 3.78
N GLY A 200 -3.37 -11.77 4.50
CA GLY A 200 -2.75 -13.06 4.78
C GLY A 200 -3.67 -14.00 5.59
N ALA A 201 -4.42 -13.47 6.56
CA ALA A 201 -5.43 -14.23 7.29
C ALA A 201 -6.46 -14.83 6.32
N PHE A 202 -7.08 -14.02 5.45
CA PHE A 202 -8.03 -14.52 4.47
C PHE A 202 -7.39 -15.46 3.44
N GLY A 203 -6.12 -15.24 3.07
CA GLY A 203 -5.36 -16.16 2.21
C GLY A 203 -5.22 -17.55 2.85
N SER A 204 -5.00 -17.63 4.15
CA SER A 204 -4.94 -18.92 4.86
C SER A 204 -6.29 -19.66 5.00
N LEU A 205 -7.42 -19.07 4.58
CA LEU A 205 -8.67 -19.82 4.42
C LEU A 205 -8.72 -20.59 3.09
N THR A 206 -7.93 -20.14 2.12
CA THR A 206 -7.83 -20.75 0.79
C THR A 206 -6.64 -21.69 0.65
N SER A 207 -5.84 -21.87 1.71
CA SER A 207 -4.92 -23.00 1.78
C SER A 207 -5.73 -24.28 1.94
N THR A 208 -5.74 -25.09 0.88
CA THR A 208 -6.05 -26.50 0.99
C THR A 208 -4.90 -27.17 1.76
N ASP A 209 -5.19 -27.45 3.02
CA ASP A 209 -4.51 -28.35 3.96
C ASP A 209 -2.99 -28.36 4.04
N GLY A 210 -2.48 -28.13 5.27
CA GLY A 210 -1.12 -28.49 5.68
C GLY A 210 -0.82 -30.01 5.68
N GLY A 211 -1.65 -30.82 5.01
CA GLY A 211 -1.44 -32.25 4.85
C GLY A 211 -0.31 -32.59 3.87
N ASP A 212 0.07 -31.69 2.96
CA ASP A 212 1.17 -31.96 2.02
C ASP A 212 2.54 -31.84 2.70
N LEU A 213 2.76 -30.82 3.54
CA LEU A 213 3.99 -30.68 4.34
C LEU A 213 4.10 -31.75 5.42
N GLU A 214 2.99 -32.06 6.11
CA GLU A 214 2.95 -33.12 7.11
C GLU A 214 3.19 -34.50 6.47
N ARG A 215 2.70 -34.72 5.23
CA ARG A 215 3.00 -35.92 4.42
C ARG A 215 4.45 -35.97 3.94
N CYS A 216 5.04 -34.82 3.58
CA CYS A 216 6.46 -34.75 3.21
C CYS A 216 7.40 -34.98 4.40
N ASP A 217 7.09 -34.41 5.57
CA ASP A 217 7.80 -34.69 6.82
C ASP A 217 7.63 -36.18 7.21
N GLN A 218 6.44 -36.75 7.00
CA GLN A 218 6.19 -38.17 7.24
C GLN A 218 7.01 -39.08 6.32
N TYR A 219 7.20 -38.72 5.03
CA TYR A 219 8.12 -39.45 4.14
C TYR A 219 9.57 -39.40 4.62
N LEU A 220 10.01 -38.27 5.20
CA LEU A 220 11.35 -38.16 5.79
C LEU A 220 11.50 -38.98 7.08
N GLU A 221 10.48 -39.00 7.94
CA GLU A 221 10.45 -39.82 9.16
C GLU A 221 10.41 -41.32 8.86
N ASP A 222 9.64 -41.73 7.85
CA ASP A 222 9.52 -43.12 7.40
C ASP A 222 10.71 -43.59 6.54
N GLY A 223 11.59 -42.67 6.14
CA GLY A 223 12.74 -42.93 5.26
C GLY A 223 12.35 -43.28 3.82
N ASP A 224 11.16 -42.90 3.39
CA ASP A 224 10.63 -43.10 2.03
C ASP A 224 11.07 -41.94 1.12
N PHE A 225 12.36 -41.93 0.79
CA PHE A 225 12.95 -40.88 -0.05
C PHE A 225 12.46 -40.93 -1.51
N ASP A 226 11.97 -42.08 -1.99
CA ASP A 226 11.44 -42.21 -3.36
C ASP A 226 10.11 -41.47 -3.49
N SER A 227 9.22 -41.59 -2.50
CA SER A 227 7.97 -40.82 -2.45
C SER A 227 8.22 -39.34 -2.20
N PHE A 228 9.23 -39.00 -1.39
CA PHE A 228 9.65 -37.62 -1.13
C PHE A 228 10.15 -36.94 -2.41
N ASP A 229 11.10 -37.52 -3.13
CA ASP A 229 11.64 -36.94 -4.36
C ASP A 229 10.56 -36.82 -5.45
N ALA A 230 9.63 -37.78 -5.52
CA ALA A 230 8.55 -37.76 -6.50
C ALA A 230 7.46 -36.71 -6.23
N GLN A 231 7.23 -36.31 -4.97
CA GLN A 231 6.05 -35.51 -4.57
C GLN A 231 6.37 -34.22 -3.81
N CYS A 232 7.56 -34.07 -3.25
CA CYS A 232 7.92 -33.00 -2.32
C CYS A 232 9.06 -32.09 -2.80
N GLN A 233 9.75 -32.46 -3.89
CA GLN A 233 10.93 -31.73 -4.38
C GLN A 233 10.61 -30.28 -4.80
N ASP A 234 9.43 -30.03 -5.37
CA ASP A 234 8.98 -28.69 -5.77
C ASP A 234 8.52 -27.81 -4.59
N VAL A 235 8.12 -28.43 -3.47
CA VAL A 235 7.65 -27.73 -2.26
C VAL A 235 8.79 -27.00 -1.54
N TYR A 236 10.01 -27.55 -1.57
CA TYR A 236 11.19 -26.97 -0.90
C TYR A 236 12.13 -26.19 -1.85
N ALA A 237 11.92 -26.24 -3.17
CA ALA A 237 12.82 -25.65 -4.16
C ALA A 237 12.52 -24.18 -4.54
N ASP A 238 11.48 -23.55 -3.97
CA ASP A 238 11.06 -22.21 -4.40
C ASP A 238 11.95 -21.07 -3.82
N PRO A 239 12.65 -20.28 -4.67
CA PRO A 239 13.43 -19.12 -4.25
C PRO A 239 12.60 -17.94 -3.69
N ALA A 240 11.26 -18.01 -3.70
CA ALA A 240 10.38 -17.01 -3.08
C ALA A 240 10.54 -16.88 -1.54
N THR A 241 11.19 -17.86 -0.90
CA THR A 241 11.45 -17.92 0.55
C THR A 241 12.45 -16.88 1.08
N VAL A 242 13.13 -16.13 0.20
CA VAL A 242 14.16 -15.16 0.61
C VAL A 242 13.59 -13.86 1.19
N PHE A 243 12.30 -13.56 1.00
CA PHE A 243 11.69 -12.30 1.45
C PHE A 243 10.50 -12.45 2.42
N LEU A 244 9.96 -13.67 2.62
CA LEU A 244 8.77 -13.93 3.44
C LEU A 244 8.95 -15.18 4.31
N PRO A 245 8.43 -15.21 5.56
CA PRO A 245 8.46 -16.41 6.40
C PRO A 245 7.74 -17.60 5.74
N GLY A 246 8.26 -18.82 5.95
CA GLY A 246 7.71 -20.09 5.43
C GLY A 246 6.19 -20.32 5.52
N PRO A 247 5.43 -19.88 6.56
CA PRO A 247 3.98 -20.08 6.61
C PRO A 247 3.16 -19.32 5.54
N PHE A 248 3.80 -18.64 4.57
CA PHE A 248 3.16 -17.88 3.51
C PHE A 248 3.28 -18.50 2.10
N THR A 249 3.99 -19.61 1.91
CA THR A 249 4.30 -20.17 0.58
C THR A 249 3.53 -21.42 0.19
N ASP A 250 2.86 -22.09 1.13
CA ASP A 250 2.51 -23.51 0.95
C ASP A 250 1.20 -23.78 0.18
N ASN A 251 0.61 -22.80 -0.52
CA ASN A 251 -0.67 -22.97 -1.22
C ASN A 251 -0.86 -21.95 -2.37
N ALA A 252 0.14 -21.88 -3.26
CA ALA A 252 0.35 -20.80 -4.22
C ALA A 252 -0.86 -20.43 -5.10
N GLY A 253 -1.68 -21.39 -5.52
CA GLY A 253 -2.69 -21.09 -6.53
C GLY A 253 -3.91 -20.26 -6.10
N ASP A 254 -4.69 -20.77 -5.13
CA ASP A 254 -5.95 -20.13 -4.72
C ASP A 254 -5.73 -18.99 -3.73
N GLN A 255 -4.62 -19.05 -2.98
CA GLN A 255 -4.17 -17.94 -2.13
C GLN A 255 -3.78 -16.72 -2.97
N GLY A 256 -3.16 -16.92 -4.14
CA GLY A 256 -2.74 -15.83 -5.02
C GLY A 256 -3.89 -14.89 -5.40
N ALA A 257 -5.08 -15.44 -5.68
CA ALA A 257 -6.28 -14.66 -5.98
C ALA A 257 -6.69 -13.76 -4.80
N VAL A 258 -6.68 -14.26 -3.56
CA VAL A 258 -7.02 -13.48 -2.37
C VAL A 258 -6.06 -12.30 -2.19
N TYR A 259 -4.77 -12.52 -2.39
CA TYR A 259 -3.76 -11.48 -2.32
C TYR A 259 -3.90 -10.44 -3.44
N LEU A 260 -4.26 -10.83 -4.65
CA LEU A 260 -4.55 -9.89 -5.74
C LEU A 260 -5.81 -9.06 -5.49
N PHE A 261 -6.90 -9.69 -5.03
CA PHE A 261 -8.11 -8.98 -4.66
C PHE A 261 -7.87 -8.01 -3.49
N GLY A 262 -7.14 -8.46 -2.46
CA GLY A 262 -6.71 -7.62 -1.35
C GLY A 262 -5.84 -6.45 -1.81
N GLY A 263 -4.88 -6.72 -2.69
CA GLY A 263 -4.02 -5.71 -3.33
C GLY A 263 -4.82 -4.66 -4.09
N ALA A 264 -5.74 -5.09 -4.97
CA ALA A 264 -6.62 -4.20 -5.72
C ALA A 264 -7.53 -3.37 -4.81
N LEU A 265 -8.10 -3.98 -3.77
CA LEU A 265 -8.92 -3.30 -2.76
C LEU A 265 -8.12 -2.21 -2.05
N TYR A 266 -6.90 -2.51 -1.61
CA TYR A 266 -6.05 -1.55 -0.91
C TYR A 266 -5.55 -0.43 -1.81
N LEU A 267 -5.17 -0.72 -3.06
CA LEU A 267 -4.81 0.32 -4.02
C LEU A 267 -6.01 1.24 -4.35
N GLY A 268 -7.21 0.67 -4.47
CA GLY A 268 -8.45 1.44 -4.60
C GLY A 268 -8.74 2.30 -3.37
N LEU A 269 -8.51 1.77 -2.17
CA LEU A 269 -8.64 2.50 -0.91
C LEU A 269 -7.62 3.64 -0.80
N THR A 270 -6.37 3.42 -1.23
CA THR A 270 -5.33 4.45 -1.32
C THR A 270 -5.76 5.59 -2.23
N TRP A 271 -6.28 5.27 -3.42
CA TRP A 271 -6.79 6.28 -4.35
C TRP A 271 -7.96 7.08 -3.76
N TRP A 272 -8.86 6.42 -3.03
CA TRP A 272 -9.95 7.09 -2.33
C TRP A 272 -9.47 7.98 -1.18
N LEU A 273 -8.48 7.54 -0.40
CA LEU A 273 -7.87 8.31 0.70
C LEU A 273 -7.10 9.54 0.18
N ASP A 274 -6.37 9.39 -0.94
CA ASP A 274 -5.61 10.46 -1.56
C ASP A 274 -6.52 11.60 -2.03
N ARG A 275 -7.69 11.27 -2.59
CA ARG A 275 -8.72 12.26 -2.97
C ARG A 275 -9.32 13.03 -1.80
N ARG A 276 -9.23 12.48 -0.58
CA ARG A 276 -9.75 13.09 0.65
C ARG A 276 -8.65 13.80 1.47
N GLY A 277 -7.43 13.87 0.95
CA GLY A 277 -6.31 14.54 1.63
C GLY A 277 -5.62 13.70 2.72
N HIS A 278 -5.98 12.42 2.89
CA HIS A 278 -5.34 11.52 3.85
C HIS A 278 -4.14 10.78 3.23
N ARG A 279 -3.17 11.55 2.73
CA ARG A 279 -2.05 11.03 1.93
C ARG A 279 -1.11 10.14 2.76
N GLY A 280 -0.98 10.41 4.06
CA GLY A 280 -0.19 9.60 5.00
C GLY A 280 -0.75 8.20 5.12
N THR A 281 -2.02 8.08 5.51
CA THR A 281 -2.73 6.79 5.63
C THR A 281 -2.79 6.06 4.28
N GLY A 282 -3.08 6.77 3.19
CA GLY A 282 -3.08 6.20 1.84
C GLY A 282 -1.74 5.58 1.46
N THR A 283 -0.62 6.09 1.98
CA THR A 283 0.72 5.54 1.70
C THR A 283 0.94 4.16 2.32
N ALA A 284 0.51 3.95 3.56
CA ALA A 284 0.68 2.66 4.20
C ALA A 284 -0.25 1.59 3.62
N ILE A 285 -1.51 1.95 3.38
CA ILE A 285 -2.45 1.06 2.68
C ILE A 285 -1.93 0.77 1.26
N GLY A 286 -1.33 1.75 0.60
CA GLY A 286 -0.77 1.57 -0.73
C GLY A 286 0.42 0.62 -0.71
N ALA A 287 1.30 0.73 0.29
CA ALA A 287 2.40 -0.21 0.49
C ALA A 287 1.90 -1.63 0.73
N ALA A 288 0.90 -1.81 1.60
CA ALA A 288 0.26 -3.11 1.82
C ALA A 288 -0.33 -3.66 0.52
N GLY A 289 -1.04 -2.81 -0.25
CA GLY A 289 -1.61 -3.19 -1.53
C GLY A 289 -0.57 -3.60 -2.57
N LEU A 290 0.60 -2.96 -2.58
CA LEU A 290 1.72 -3.33 -3.46
C LEU A 290 2.32 -4.68 -3.08
N VAL A 291 2.56 -4.89 -1.79
CA VAL A 291 3.12 -6.16 -1.29
C VAL A 291 2.11 -7.28 -1.55
N SER A 292 0.83 -7.09 -1.26
CA SER A 292 -0.22 -8.07 -1.56
C SER A 292 -0.32 -8.34 -3.06
N ALA A 293 -0.24 -7.33 -3.92
CA ALA A 293 -0.26 -7.53 -5.36
C ALA A 293 0.97 -8.32 -5.84
N LEU A 294 2.16 -8.05 -5.27
CA LEU A 294 3.38 -8.79 -5.58
C LEU A 294 3.24 -10.26 -5.18
N ILE A 295 2.85 -10.53 -3.92
CA ILE A 295 2.63 -11.88 -3.39
C ILE A 295 1.58 -12.61 -4.24
N GLY A 296 0.45 -11.96 -4.49
CA GLY A 296 -0.63 -12.56 -5.28
C GLY A 296 -0.21 -12.87 -6.71
N THR A 297 0.63 -12.02 -7.31
CA THR A 297 1.15 -12.26 -8.66
C THR A 297 2.15 -13.41 -8.68
N SER A 298 3.07 -13.48 -7.72
CA SER A 298 4.05 -14.58 -7.65
C SER A 298 3.38 -15.93 -7.37
N MET A 299 2.41 -15.94 -6.47
CA MET A 299 1.64 -17.12 -6.11
C MET A 299 0.75 -17.60 -7.25
N LEU A 300 0.09 -16.68 -7.96
CA LEU A 300 -0.81 -17.05 -9.06
C LEU A 300 -0.05 -17.40 -10.36
N ALA A 301 1.16 -16.87 -10.54
CA ALA A 301 2.04 -17.20 -11.67
C ALA A 301 2.33 -18.70 -11.78
N SER A 302 2.42 -19.42 -10.66
CA SER A 302 2.67 -20.87 -10.66
C SER A 302 1.46 -21.72 -11.05
N LYS A 303 0.25 -21.13 -11.12
CA LYS A 303 -1.00 -21.85 -11.44
C LYS A 303 -1.46 -21.70 -12.89
N PHE A 304 -0.88 -20.77 -13.64
CA PHE A 304 -1.22 -20.55 -15.05
C PHE A 304 -0.17 -21.22 -15.94
N ASP A 305 -0.61 -21.87 -17.02
CA ASP A 305 0.28 -22.23 -18.12
C ASP A 305 1.06 -20.99 -18.58
N ASP A 306 2.27 -21.19 -19.10
CA ASP A 306 3.27 -20.14 -19.38
C ASP A 306 2.72 -18.93 -20.17
N THR A 307 1.64 -19.14 -20.93
CA THR A 307 0.95 -18.12 -21.73
C THR A 307 0.19 -17.04 -20.94
N TRP A 308 -0.47 -17.37 -19.81
CA TRP A 308 -1.39 -16.43 -19.14
C TRP A 308 -0.76 -15.66 -17.98
N ALA A 309 0.24 -16.24 -17.33
CA ALA A 309 0.97 -15.61 -16.24
C ALA A 309 1.59 -14.24 -16.61
N PRO A 310 2.28 -14.05 -17.76
CA PRO A 310 2.88 -12.76 -18.10
C PRO A 310 1.84 -11.66 -18.36
N ILE A 311 0.66 -12.01 -18.89
CA ILE A 311 -0.44 -11.05 -19.12
C ILE A 311 -0.99 -10.52 -17.79
N LEU A 312 -1.09 -11.40 -16.78
CA LEU A 312 -1.56 -11.02 -15.46
C LEU A 312 -0.58 -10.08 -14.77
N VAL A 313 0.72 -10.43 -14.78
CA VAL A 313 1.79 -9.59 -14.23
C VAL A 313 1.80 -8.21 -14.88
N LEU A 314 1.66 -8.17 -16.21
CA LEU A 314 1.55 -6.93 -16.98
C LEU A 314 0.35 -6.10 -16.52
N SER A 315 -0.82 -6.72 -16.39
CA SER A 315 -2.07 -6.06 -16.01
C SER A 315 -1.99 -5.47 -14.60
N VAL A 316 -1.46 -6.23 -13.63
CA VAL A 316 -1.25 -5.78 -12.26
C VAL A 316 -0.24 -4.63 -12.21
N GLY A 317 0.89 -4.74 -12.92
CA GLY A 317 1.88 -3.69 -13.01
C GLY A 317 1.32 -2.38 -13.58
N LEU A 318 0.52 -2.47 -14.64
CA LEU A 318 -0.17 -1.31 -15.23
C LEU A 318 -1.16 -0.67 -14.25
N LEU A 319 -1.96 -1.46 -13.55
CA LEU A 319 -2.90 -0.97 -12.54
C LEU A 319 -2.17 -0.22 -11.41
N ILE A 320 -1.08 -0.81 -10.89
CA ILE A 320 -0.22 -0.18 -9.89
C ILE A 320 0.34 1.15 -10.40
N SER A 321 0.83 1.19 -11.65
CA SER A 321 1.41 2.39 -12.24
C SER A 321 0.36 3.51 -12.41
N VAL A 322 -0.86 3.15 -12.78
CA VAL A 322 -1.99 4.09 -12.88
C VAL A 322 -2.37 4.65 -11.51
N VAL A 323 -2.43 3.81 -10.47
CA VAL A 323 -2.69 4.26 -9.09
C VAL A 323 -1.58 5.18 -8.60
N GLY A 324 -0.32 4.83 -8.88
CA GLY A 324 0.84 5.65 -8.54
C GLY A 324 0.82 7.04 -9.20
N SER A 325 0.51 7.09 -10.50
CA SER A 325 0.50 8.35 -11.26
C SER A 325 -0.63 9.29 -10.82
N HIS A 326 -1.80 8.76 -10.45
CA HIS A 326 -2.91 9.57 -9.91
C HIS A 326 -2.66 10.07 -8.48
N GLY A 327 -1.88 9.34 -7.67
CA GLY A 327 -1.54 9.73 -6.30
C GLY A 327 -0.30 10.62 -6.17
N GLU A 328 0.34 11.00 -7.27
CA GLU A 328 1.67 11.65 -7.29
C GLU A 328 2.72 10.84 -6.50
N ARG A 329 2.68 9.51 -6.65
CA ARG A 329 3.55 8.56 -5.94
C ARG A 329 4.59 8.01 -6.89
N ARG A 330 5.78 8.64 -6.93
CA ARG A 330 6.89 8.22 -7.80
C ARG A 330 7.25 6.75 -7.61
N ALA A 331 7.44 6.30 -6.37
CA ALA A 331 7.81 4.92 -6.08
C ALA A 331 6.79 3.90 -6.60
N THR A 332 5.50 4.08 -6.31
CA THR A 332 4.41 3.22 -6.80
C THR A 332 4.31 3.23 -8.32
N THR A 333 4.53 4.38 -8.95
CA THR A 333 4.52 4.52 -10.42
C THR A 333 5.67 3.73 -11.06
N TRP A 334 6.88 3.87 -10.51
CA TRP A 334 8.08 3.16 -10.97
C TRP A 334 8.00 1.66 -10.72
N TRP A 335 7.51 1.24 -9.55
CA TRP A 335 7.31 -0.18 -9.24
C TRP A 335 6.27 -0.83 -10.16
N GLY A 336 5.14 -0.17 -10.39
CA GLY A 336 4.14 -0.67 -11.34
C GLY A 336 4.70 -0.75 -12.77
N ALA A 337 5.48 0.26 -13.19
CA ALA A 337 6.13 0.24 -14.49
C ALA A 337 7.18 -0.88 -14.61
N ALA A 338 7.94 -1.16 -13.55
CA ALA A 338 8.89 -2.27 -13.51
C ALA A 338 8.19 -3.63 -13.60
N LEU A 339 7.12 -3.84 -12.83
CA LEU A 339 6.31 -5.06 -12.91
C LEU A 339 5.67 -5.23 -14.29
N ALA A 340 5.13 -4.15 -14.87
CA ALA A 340 4.61 -4.18 -16.23
C ALA A 340 5.71 -4.55 -17.23
N ALA A 341 6.92 -4.01 -17.07
CA ALA A 341 8.06 -4.36 -17.92
C ALA A 341 8.45 -5.82 -17.81
N ILE A 342 8.47 -6.39 -16.59
CA ILE A 342 8.69 -7.82 -16.37
C ILE A 342 7.63 -8.64 -17.11
N GLY A 343 6.35 -8.28 -16.99
CA GLY A 343 5.26 -8.95 -17.70
C GLY A 343 5.41 -8.90 -19.23
N VAL A 344 5.85 -7.77 -19.80
CA VAL A 344 6.13 -7.68 -21.25
C VAL A 344 7.31 -8.55 -21.66
N VAL A 345 8.43 -8.50 -20.93
CA VAL A 345 9.61 -9.31 -21.25
C VAL A 345 9.29 -10.79 -21.17
N TRP A 346 8.59 -11.22 -20.12
CA TRP A 346 8.15 -12.59 -19.96
C TRP A 346 7.20 -13.01 -21.09
N PHE A 347 6.21 -12.18 -21.44
CA PHE A 347 5.31 -12.47 -22.56
C PHE A 347 6.08 -12.69 -23.86
N VAL A 348 7.03 -11.82 -24.19
CA VAL A 348 7.81 -11.94 -25.43
C VAL A 348 8.73 -13.17 -25.39
N ALA A 349 9.31 -13.49 -24.22
CA ALA A 349 10.13 -14.67 -24.05
C ALA A 349 9.34 -15.97 -24.28
N ASP A 350 8.11 -16.04 -23.74
CA ASP A 350 7.21 -17.18 -23.90
C ASP A 350 6.83 -17.40 -25.37
N GLN A 351 6.54 -16.34 -26.11
CA GLN A 351 6.17 -16.46 -27.53
C GLN A 351 7.33 -16.84 -28.46
N TRP A 352 8.58 -16.65 -28.04
CA TRP A 352 9.77 -16.87 -28.86
C TRP A 352 10.63 -18.06 -28.42
N GLU A 353 10.37 -18.63 -27.23
CA GLU A 353 11.10 -19.77 -26.64
C GLU A 353 12.61 -19.73 -26.94
N PRO A 354 13.34 -18.69 -26.47
CA PRO A 354 14.68 -18.41 -26.96
C PRO A 354 15.71 -19.47 -26.54
N GLU A 355 16.12 -20.35 -27.46
CA GLU A 355 17.14 -21.37 -27.21
C GLU A 355 18.60 -20.86 -27.29
N THR A 356 18.80 -19.62 -27.73
CA THR A 356 20.14 -19.03 -27.95
C THR A 356 20.28 -17.66 -27.31
N THR A 357 21.50 -17.27 -26.93
CA THR A 357 21.78 -15.93 -26.38
C THR A 357 21.38 -14.80 -27.34
N THR A 358 21.48 -15.05 -28.65
CA THR A 358 21.00 -14.15 -29.70
C THR A 358 19.49 -13.97 -29.68
N ALA A 359 18.72 -15.05 -29.43
CA ALA A 359 17.27 -14.98 -29.31
C ALA A 359 16.84 -14.23 -28.03
N VAL A 360 17.56 -14.43 -26.91
CA VAL A 360 17.37 -13.65 -25.67
C VAL A 360 17.60 -12.15 -25.91
N GLY A 361 18.64 -11.78 -26.68
CA GLY A 361 18.87 -10.40 -27.10
C GLY A 361 17.71 -9.82 -27.94
N GLY A 362 17.13 -10.65 -28.82
CA GLY A 362 15.95 -10.30 -29.60
C GLY A 362 14.71 -10.02 -28.75
N VAL A 363 14.44 -10.85 -27.74
CA VAL A 363 13.36 -10.65 -26.76
C VAL A 363 13.51 -9.31 -26.05
N ALA A 364 14.71 -8.98 -25.56
CA ALA A 364 14.96 -7.73 -24.87
C ALA A 364 14.73 -6.50 -25.77
N ILE A 365 15.13 -6.55 -27.05
CA ILE A 365 14.93 -5.48 -28.02
C ILE A 365 13.43 -5.27 -28.30
N VAL A 366 12.69 -6.35 -28.57
CA VAL A 366 11.25 -6.29 -28.87
C VAL A 366 10.46 -5.79 -27.66
N ALA A 367 10.74 -6.33 -26.46
CA ALA A 367 10.10 -5.88 -25.23
C ALA A 367 10.42 -4.40 -24.92
N GLY A 368 11.66 -3.98 -25.09
CA GLY A 368 12.07 -2.58 -24.92
C GLY A 368 11.41 -1.63 -25.92
N ALA A 369 11.27 -2.05 -27.18
CA ALA A 369 10.55 -1.29 -28.20
C ALA A 369 9.05 -1.17 -27.85
N ALA A 370 8.41 -2.25 -27.40
CA ALA A 370 7.02 -2.25 -26.96
C ALA A 370 6.79 -1.27 -25.78
N LEU A 371 7.63 -1.34 -24.75
CA LEU A 371 7.53 -0.49 -23.56
C LEU A 371 7.74 1.00 -23.84
N THR A 372 8.44 1.36 -24.92
CA THR A 372 8.73 2.76 -25.29
C THR A 372 7.75 3.32 -26.32
N LEU A 373 7.36 2.53 -27.33
CA LEU A 373 6.53 2.98 -28.44
C LEU A 373 5.04 2.96 -28.10
N ILE A 374 4.55 1.93 -27.41
CA ILE A 374 3.11 1.76 -27.11
C ILE A 374 2.54 2.96 -26.31
N PRO A 375 3.19 3.45 -25.23
CA PRO A 375 2.66 4.59 -24.48
C PRO A 375 2.59 5.88 -25.32
N ARG A 376 3.55 6.08 -26.23
CA ARG A 376 3.59 7.27 -27.11
C ARG A 376 2.49 7.25 -28.16
N LEU A 377 2.18 6.07 -28.70
CA LEU A 377 1.11 5.89 -29.69
C LEU A 377 -0.29 5.93 -29.06
N ALA A 378 -0.44 5.55 -27.79
CA ALA A 378 -1.71 5.59 -27.08
C ALA A 378 -2.24 7.01 -26.81
N MET A 379 -1.36 8.02 -26.74
CA MET A 379 -1.72 9.41 -26.43
C MET A 379 -2.59 10.08 -27.50
N PRO A 380 -2.23 10.08 -28.80
CA PRO A 380 -3.08 10.65 -29.85
C PRO A 380 -4.43 9.93 -30.01
N ILE A 381 -4.47 8.60 -29.82
CA ILE A 381 -5.70 7.81 -29.88
C ILE A 381 -6.68 8.22 -28.77
N ARG A 382 -6.18 8.40 -27.54
CA ARG A 382 -7.00 8.91 -26.42
C ARG A 382 -7.56 10.30 -26.69
N MET A 383 -6.79 11.19 -27.32
CA MET A 383 -7.27 12.53 -27.69
C MET A 383 -8.36 12.48 -28.76
N ALA A 384 -8.19 11.65 -29.79
CA ALA A 384 -9.18 11.45 -30.85
C ALA A 384 -10.50 10.87 -30.32
N LEU A 385 -10.43 9.89 -29.41
CA LEU A 385 -11.62 9.30 -28.77
C LEU A 385 -12.36 10.28 -27.85
N LYS A 386 -11.63 11.20 -27.20
CA LYS A 386 -12.22 12.23 -26.33
C LYS A 386 -12.97 13.28 -27.14
N GLN A 387 -12.43 13.70 -28.29
CA GLN A 387 -13.09 14.62 -29.23
C GLN A 387 -14.39 14.02 -29.80
N ARG A 388 -14.41 12.72 -30.08
CA ARG A 388 -15.58 12.01 -30.62
C ARG A 388 -16.73 11.84 -29.61
N LYS A 389 -16.45 11.97 -28.30
CA LYS A 389 -17.46 11.92 -27.22
C LYS A 389 -18.05 13.30 -26.90
N SER A 390 -17.42 14.37 -27.38
CA SER A 390 -17.88 15.76 -27.21
C SER A 390 -18.61 16.33 -28.42
N SER A 391 -18.66 15.57 -29.51
CA SER A 391 -19.51 15.78 -30.69
C SER A 391 -20.73 14.87 -30.59
#